data_AF-A0A2V7LGV5-F1
#
_entry.id   AF-A0A2V7LGV5-F1
#
_cell.length_a   1.000
_cell.length_b   1.000
_cell.length_c   1.000
_cell.angle_alpha   90.00
_cell.angle_beta   90.00
_cell.angle_gamma   90.00
#
_symmetry.space_group_name_H-M   'P 1'
#
loop_
_entity.id
_entity.type
_entity.pdbx_description
1 polymer ?
#
loop_
_entity_poly.entity_id
_entity_poly.type
_entity_poly.pdbx_seq_one_letter_code
_entity_poly.pdbx_strand_id
1 'polypeptide(L)'
;MIDLKLLRTSPQQVRAALARRGDPGLTRLLDEVEALDMKRRSLASRLDQLNAERNEAARVDAAHVKREGSLPAAVTAKRRELGTQVAELEDQLKSVEADLERKALFVPNLPLPELPDGDASHNAIVRTWGEPAPRGGKPHWEIGAALGILDLERGAKLAGSGFPVFVGAGAKLVRGLINFMLDLHTGEHGYVEVEPPFVVKRETMEGTGQLPKLEDDAYKTAPDDLFLVPTAEVPVTNLHRDEILDGTRLPLGYTAYTPCFRREAGAAGRDTRGLLRVHQFDKVELVRFARPAESAAEHERMTAHAEAVLQRLELPYRIALLAAGDLVHTLNASGVPLPRTIAALLETHQQAAGSVTLPRALAPYVGMERLGPPLPPPAASSSGAP
;
A
#
# COMPACT_ATOMS: atom_id res chain seq x y z
N MET A 1 11.90 4.92 0.33
CA MET A 1 13.05 5.37 -0.48
C MET A 1 14.31 4.62 -0.03
N ILE A 2 15.23 4.29 -0.93
CA ILE A 2 16.52 3.69 -0.55
C ILE A 2 17.44 4.72 0.10
N ASP A 3 18.37 4.29 0.95
CA ASP A 3 19.39 5.17 1.52
C ASP A 3 20.42 5.57 0.44
N LEU A 4 20.51 6.87 0.12
CA LEU A 4 21.51 7.39 -0.82
C LEU A 4 22.94 7.16 -0.34
N LYS A 5 23.17 7.04 0.98
CA LYS A 5 24.48 6.65 1.51
C LYS A 5 24.82 5.22 1.09
N LEU A 6 23.88 4.29 1.17
CA LEU A 6 24.09 2.91 0.72
C LEU A 6 24.41 2.85 -0.78
N LEU A 7 23.70 3.62 -1.60
CA LEU A 7 24.00 3.72 -3.04
C LEU A 7 25.43 4.23 -3.29
N ARG A 8 25.93 5.17 -2.48
CA ARG A 8 27.31 5.67 -2.59
C ARG A 8 28.37 4.68 -2.11
N THR A 9 28.14 4.05 -0.96
CA THR A 9 29.16 3.20 -0.32
C THR A 9 29.21 1.82 -0.93
N SER A 10 28.11 1.35 -1.53
CA SER A 10 27.98 -0.01 -2.05
C SER A 10 27.14 -0.04 -3.35
N PRO A 11 27.49 0.74 -4.39
CA PRO A 11 26.67 0.87 -5.60
C PRO A 11 26.49 -0.45 -6.33
N GLN A 12 27.52 -1.29 -6.39
CA GLN A 12 27.45 -2.60 -7.05
C GLN A 12 26.47 -3.54 -6.33
N GLN A 13 26.41 -3.49 -5.00
CA GLN A 13 25.46 -4.29 -4.22
C GLN A 13 24.02 -3.86 -4.52
N VAL A 14 23.74 -2.56 -4.49
CA VAL A 14 22.40 -2.00 -4.79
C VAL A 14 21.97 -2.37 -6.21
N ARG A 15 22.86 -2.19 -7.19
CA ARG A 15 22.61 -2.51 -8.59
C ARG A 15 22.37 -3.99 -8.81
N ALA A 16 23.19 -4.86 -8.21
CA ALA A 16 23.01 -6.30 -8.30
C ALA A 16 21.66 -6.74 -7.69
N ALA A 17 21.30 -6.22 -6.52
CA ALA A 17 20.01 -6.54 -5.89
C ALA A 17 18.81 -6.08 -6.72
N LEU A 18 18.84 -4.85 -7.26
CA LEU A 18 17.74 -4.32 -8.06
C LEU A 18 17.64 -4.93 -9.46
N ALA A 19 18.75 -5.37 -10.05
CA ALA A 19 18.75 -6.08 -11.33
C ALA A 19 17.94 -7.39 -11.27
N ARG A 20 17.86 -8.03 -10.09
CA ARG A 20 17.04 -9.24 -9.87
C ARG A 20 15.55 -9.01 -10.07
N ARG A 21 15.08 -7.76 -10.04
CA ARG A 21 13.69 -7.40 -10.37
C ARG A 21 13.38 -7.49 -11.86
N GLY A 22 14.39 -7.64 -12.72
CA GLY A 22 14.20 -7.84 -14.16
C GLY A 22 13.72 -6.61 -14.94
N ASP A 23 13.79 -5.40 -14.36
CA ASP A 23 13.43 -4.14 -15.02
C ASP A 23 14.68 -3.37 -15.47
N PRO A 24 15.00 -3.33 -16.78
CA PRO A 24 16.16 -2.61 -17.30
C PRO A 24 16.11 -1.09 -17.02
N GLY A 25 14.91 -0.53 -16.82
CA GLY A 25 14.72 0.88 -16.50
C GLY A 25 15.31 1.28 -15.14
N LEU A 26 15.44 0.32 -14.21
CA LEU A 26 16.01 0.57 -12.88
C LEU A 26 17.48 0.95 -12.94
N THR A 27 18.27 0.32 -13.83
CA THR A 27 19.70 0.65 -13.97
C THR A 27 19.88 2.11 -14.39
N ARG A 28 19.10 2.56 -15.37
CA ARG A 28 19.11 3.96 -15.83
C ARG A 28 18.65 4.90 -14.72
N LEU A 29 17.61 4.55 -13.98
CA LEU A 29 17.12 5.36 -12.87
C LEU A 29 18.21 5.53 -11.79
N LEU A 30 18.94 4.47 -11.47
CA LEU A 30 20.05 4.53 -10.52
C LEU A 30 21.19 5.45 -11.01
N ASP A 31 21.52 5.40 -12.30
CA ASP A 31 22.53 6.30 -12.90
C ASP A 31 22.09 7.77 -12.79
N GLU A 32 20.82 8.06 -13.07
CA GLU A 32 20.25 9.41 -12.96
C GLU A 32 20.25 9.91 -11.50
N VAL A 33 19.87 9.06 -10.54
CA VAL A 33 19.89 9.39 -9.10
C VAL A 33 21.31 9.63 -8.61
N GLU A 34 22.27 8.79 -9.02
CA GLU A 34 23.68 8.94 -8.65
C GLU A 34 24.29 10.23 -9.22
N ALA A 35 24.00 10.55 -10.48
CA ALA A 35 24.43 11.80 -11.11
C ALA A 35 23.84 13.04 -10.41
N LEU A 36 22.57 12.98 -10.02
CA LEU A 36 21.92 14.06 -9.25
C LEU A 36 22.53 14.22 -7.85
N ASP A 37 22.80 13.12 -7.12
CA ASP A 37 23.47 13.19 -5.81
C ASP A 37 24.90 13.74 -5.92
N MET A 38 25.65 13.38 -6.98
CA MET A 38 26.96 13.96 -7.28
C MET A 38 26.85 15.47 -7.55
N LYS A 39 25.89 15.89 -8.37
CA LYS A 39 25.66 17.31 -8.68
C LYS A 39 25.26 18.09 -7.43
N ARG A 40 24.35 17.54 -6.61
CA ARG A 40 23.92 18.14 -5.33
C ARG A 40 25.12 18.42 -4.42
N ARG A 41 25.99 17.41 -4.23
CA ARG A 41 27.18 17.55 -3.36
C ARG A 41 28.19 18.57 -3.91
N SER A 42 28.39 18.60 -5.22
CA SER A 42 29.27 19.58 -5.88
C SER A 42 28.76 21.01 -5.68
N LEU A 43 27.46 21.23 -5.94
CA LEU A 43 26.81 22.53 -5.75
C LEU A 43 26.83 22.96 -4.28
N ALA A 44 26.51 22.07 -3.35
CA ALA A 44 26.56 22.35 -1.91
C ALA A 44 27.96 22.77 -1.45
N SER A 45 29.00 22.02 -1.85
CA SER A 45 30.39 22.35 -1.54
C SER A 45 30.80 23.72 -2.10
N ARG A 46 30.40 24.02 -3.35
CA ARG A 46 30.68 25.32 -3.97
C ARG A 46 29.94 26.47 -3.28
N LEU A 47 28.68 26.24 -2.90
CA LEU A 47 27.86 27.21 -2.17
C LEU A 47 28.47 27.51 -0.79
N ASP A 48 28.92 26.48 -0.07
CA ASP A 48 29.63 26.65 1.22
C ASP A 48 30.90 27.48 1.05
N GLN A 49 31.68 27.22 0.00
CA GLN A 49 32.87 28.01 -0.32
C GLN A 49 32.52 29.49 -0.58
N LEU A 50 31.54 29.78 -1.45
CA LEU A 50 31.16 31.15 -1.77
C LEU A 50 30.53 31.87 -0.56
N ASN A 51 29.80 31.15 0.29
CA ASN A 51 29.27 31.70 1.54
C ASN A 51 30.41 32.08 2.51
N ALA A 52 31.45 31.25 2.62
CA ALA A 52 32.64 31.59 3.40
C ALA A 52 33.36 32.83 2.82
N GLU A 53 33.54 32.89 1.50
CA GLU A 53 34.13 34.04 0.81
C GLU A 53 33.30 35.32 1.02
N ARG A 54 31.96 35.21 0.95
CA ARG A 54 31.03 36.32 1.18
C ARG A 54 31.11 36.83 2.62
N ASN A 55 31.18 35.93 3.60
CA ASN A 55 31.25 36.30 5.01
C ASN A 55 32.59 36.99 5.34
N GLU A 56 33.70 36.49 4.79
CA GLU A 56 35.01 37.12 4.95
C GLU A 56 35.08 38.47 4.23
N ALA A 57 34.53 38.55 3.02
CA ALA A 57 34.37 39.80 2.28
C ALA A 57 33.59 40.85 3.07
N ALA A 58 32.47 40.47 3.69
CA ALA A 58 31.67 41.38 4.52
C ALA A 58 32.46 41.89 5.74
N ARG A 59 33.30 41.05 6.35
CA ARG A 59 34.19 41.44 7.46
C ARG A 59 35.23 42.47 7.03
N VAL A 60 35.90 42.24 5.91
CA VAL A 60 36.91 43.16 5.35
C VAL A 60 36.27 44.48 4.93
N ASP A 61 35.11 44.42 4.27
CA ASP A 61 34.40 45.60 3.80
C ASP A 61 33.95 46.49 4.97
N ALA A 62 33.43 45.90 6.05
CA ALA A 62 33.06 46.64 7.26
C ALA A 62 34.26 47.38 7.89
N ALA A 63 35.44 46.75 7.90
CA ALA A 63 36.67 47.38 8.39
C ALA A 63 37.13 48.53 7.48
N HIS A 64 37.01 48.38 6.16
CA HIS A 64 37.35 49.43 5.20
C HIS A 64 36.41 50.63 5.32
N VAL A 65 35.10 50.41 5.34
CA VAL A 65 34.09 51.48 5.49
C VAL A 65 34.30 52.25 6.79
N LYS A 66 34.67 51.57 7.89
CA LYS A 66 34.99 52.24 9.16
C LYS A 66 36.20 53.18 9.07
N ARG A 67 37.17 52.89 8.19
CA ARG A 67 38.37 53.70 7.99
C ARG A 67 38.21 54.81 6.95
N GLU A 68 37.64 54.48 5.81
CA GLU A 68 37.66 55.30 4.58
C GLU A 68 36.27 55.87 4.25
N GLY A 69 35.25 55.55 5.05
CA GLY A 69 33.87 56.04 4.91
C GLY A 69 33.05 55.38 3.80
N SER A 70 33.67 54.76 2.80
CA SER A 70 32.98 54.08 1.69
C SER A 70 33.80 52.93 1.09
N LEU A 71 33.16 52.11 0.26
CA LEU A 71 33.83 51.08 -0.56
C LEU A 71 34.10 51.61 -1.97
N PRO A 72 35.24 51.25 -2.59
CA PRO A 72 35.48 51.52 -3.99
C PRO A 72 34.41 50.85 -4.88
N ALA A 73 33.97 51.53 -5.93
CA ALA A 73 32.93 51.03 -6.84
C ALA A 73 33.25 49.64 -7.43
N ALA A 74 34.53 49.35 -7.70
CA ALA A 74 34.97 48.04 -8.17
C ALA A 74 34.76 46.92 -7.13
N VAL A 75 34.94 47.22 -5.84
CA VAL A 75 34.68 46.26 -4.75
C VAL A 75 33.17 46.03 -4.63
N THR A 76 32.37 47.09 -4.66
CA THR A 76 30.90 46.98 -4.65
C THR A 76 30.37 46.14 -5.81
N ALA A 77 30.91 46.32 -7.02
CA ALA A 77 30.55 45.50 -8.19
C ALA A 77 30.89 44.01 -7.96
N LYS A 78 32.07 43.71 -7.43
CA LYS A 78 32.49 42.33 -7.12
C LYS A 78 31.63 41.69 -6.02
N ARG A 79 31.16 42.44 -5.02
CA ARG A 79 30.22 41.93 -4.01
C ARG A 79 28.86 41.61 -4.60
N ARG A 80 28.37 42.47 -5.49
CA ARG A 80 27.12 42.22 -6.22
C ARG A 80 27.23 40.95 -7.05
N GLU A 81 28.34 40.77 -7.78
CA GLU A 81 28.59 39.55 -8.56
C GLU A 81 28.63 38.29 -7.69
N LEU A 82 29.32 38.33 -6.55
CA LEU A 82 29.34 37.22 -5.59
C LEU A 82 27.94 36.88 -5.06
N GLY A 83 27.14 37.91 -4.75
CA GLY A 83 25.74 37.73 -4.34
C GLY A 83 24.90 37.07 -5.41
N THR A 84 25.07 37.46 -6.68
CA THR A 84 24.39 36.80 -7.82
C THR A 84 24.80 35.34 -7.96
N GLN A 85 26.10 35.02 -7.86
CA GLN A 85 26.58 33.64 -7.96
C GLN A 85 26.06 32.75 -6.83
N VAL A 86 25.97 33.28 -5.60
CA VAL A 86 25.38 32.56 -4.46
C VAL A 86 23.90 32.27 -4.70
N ALA A 87 23.12 33.27 -5.10
CA ALA A 87 21.69 33.09 -5.39
C ALA A 87 21.46 32.08 -6.51
N GLU A 88 22.26 32.13 -7.58
CA GLU A 88 22.17 31.16 -8.68
C GLU A 88 22.48 29.72 -8.22
N LEU A 89 23.50 29.53 -7.37
CA LEU A 89 23.82 28.22 -6.82
C LEU A 89 22.75 27.71 -5.86
N GLU A 90 22.13 28.58 -5.06
CA GLU A 90 21.01 28.22 -4.18
C GLU A 90 19.81 27.71 -5.00
N ASP A 91 19.45 28.43 -6.07
CA ASP A 91 18.37 28.02 -6.97
C ASP A 91 18.68 26.70 -7.69
N GLN A 92 19.91 26.55 -8.19
CA GLN A 92 20.35 25.29 -8.82
C GLN A 92 20.35 24.11 -7.84
N LEU A 93 20.81 24.33 -6.60
CA LEU A 93 20.85 23.30 -5.56
C LEU A 93 19.42 22.85 -5.23
N LYS A 94 18.52 23.81 -4.97
CA LYS A 94 17.11 23.52 -4.68
C LYS A 94 16.43 22.73 -5.80
N SER A 95 16.71 23.10 -7.05
CA SER A 95 16.18 22.38 -8.23
C SER A 95 16.71 20.94 -8.29
N VAL A 96 18.02 20.74 -8.11
CA VAL A 96 18.64 19.41 -8.11
C VAL A 96 18.15 18.54 -6.94
N GLU A 97 17.93 19.12 -5.76
CA GLU A 97 17.38 18.41 -4.61
C GLU A 97 15.96 17.94 -4.86
N ALA A 98 15.10 18.82 -5.40
CA ALA A 98 13.75 18.45 -5.77
C ALA A 98 13.73 17.35 -6.85
N ASP A 99 14.61 17.42 -7.84
CA ASP A 99 14.72 16.40 -8.90
C ASP A 99 15.20 15.05 -8.36
N LEU A 100 16.18 15.09 -7.45
CA LEU A 100 16.72 13.92 -6.77
C LEU A 100 15.64 13.23 -5.94
N GLU A 101 14.90 13.99 -5.13
CA GLU A 101 13.81 13.47 -4.30
C GLU A 101 12.72 12.82 -5.17
N ARG A 102 12.23 13.53 -6.20
CA ARG A 102 11.21 13.00 -7.11
C ARG A 102 11.63 11.69 -7.78
N LYS A 103 12.88 11.58 -8.23
CA LYS A 103 13.38 10.35 -8.87
C LYS A 103 13.64 9.23 -7.86
N ALA A 104 14.14 9.56 -6.67
CA ALA A 104 14.43 8.58 -5.64
C ALA A 104 13.16 7.86 -5.13
N LEU A 105 11.98 8.50 -5.20
CA LEU A 105 10.69 7.87 -4.92
C LEU A 105 10.34 6.73 -5.89
N PHE A 106 10.89 6.71 -7.11
CA PHE A 106 10.68 5.62 -8.07
C PHE A 106 11.60 4.42 -7.84
N VAL A 107 12.64 4.56 -7.00
CA VAL A 107 13.58 3.47 -6.73
C VAL A 107 12.94 2.51 -5.74
N PRO A 108 12.68 1.24 -6.14
CA PRO A 108 12.04 0.28 -5.26
C PRO A 108 12.96 -0.19 -4.13
N ASN A 109 12.37 -0.86 -3.14
CA ASN A 109 13.15 -1.52 -2.10
C ASN A 109 14.01 -2.68 -2.66
N LEU A 110 15.12 -2.96 -1.99
CA LEU A 110 16.04 -4.03 -2.38
C LEU A 110 15.42 -5.40 -2.07
N PRO A 111 15.35 -6.32 -3.05
CA PRO A 111 14.98 -7.70 -2.79
C PRO A 111 15.93 -8.34 -1.77
N LEU A 112 15.37 -9.10 -0.83
CA LEU A 112 16.18 -9.87 0.12
C LEU A 112 16.98 -10.97 -0.61
N PRO A 113 18.21 -11.29 -0.18
CA PRO A 113 19.05 -12.30 -0.83
C PRO A 113 18.40 -13.69 -0.95
N GLU A 114 17.56 -14.06 0.01
CA GLU A 114 16.89 -15.36 0.10
C GLU A 114 15.72 -15.55 -0.88
N LEU A 115 15.26 -14.49 -1.55
CA LEU A 115 14.18 -14.62 -2.53
C LEU A 115 14.65 -15.40 -3.76
N PRO A 116 13.80 -16.22 -4.40
CA PRO A 116 14.10 -16.79 -5.71
C PRO A 116 14.32 -15.70 -6.76
N ASP A 117 15.16 -15.96 -7.75
CA ASP A 117 15.24 -15.12 -8.95
C ASP A 117 14.19 -15.52 -9.99
N GLY A 118 13.82 -14.59 -10.87
CA GLY A 118 12.88 -14.84 -11.96
C GLY A 118 11.53 -14.14 -11.78
N ASP A 119 10.58 -14.49 -12.63
CA ASP A 119 9.21 -13.96 -12.66
C ASP A 119 8.25 -14.78 -11.78
N ALA A 120 6.95 -14.49 -11.86
CA ALA A 120 5.91 -15.19 -11.10
C ALA A 120 5.90 -16.73 -11.26
N SER A 121 6.48 -17.27 -12.34
CA SER A 121 6.58 -18.73 -12.54
C SER A 121 7.64 -19.38 -11.64
N HIS A 122 8.54 -18.57 -11.06
CA HIS A 122 9.59 -19.01 -10.15
C HIS A 122 9.19 -18.87 -8.66
N ASN A 123 7.95 -18.45 -8.38
CA ASN A 123 7.43 -18.40 -7.03
C ASN A 123 7.46 -19.79 -6.39
N ALA A 124 7.96 -19.87 -5.15
CA ALA A 124 8.13 -21.14 -4.46
C ALA A 124 7.00 -21.35 -3.43
N ILE A 125 6.30 -22.48 -3.49
CA ILE A 125 5.32 -22.86 -2.46
C ILE A 125 6.11 -23.30 -1.21
N VAL A 126 5.91 -22.60 -0.10
CA VAL A 126 6.64 -22.87 1.15
C VAL A 126 5.80 -23.61 2.19
N ARG A 127 4.48 -23.41 2.18
CA ARG A 127 3.53 -24.10 3.09
C ARG A 127 2.19 -24.31 2.38
N THR A 128 1.46 -25.35 2.79
CA THR A 128 0.08 -25.62 2.37
C THR A 128 -0.75 -26.04 3.56
N TRP A 129 -2.05 -25.75 3.53
CA TRP A 129 -2.98 -26.13 4.58
C TRP A 129 -4.36 -26.46 3.99
N GLY A 130 -5.00 -27.49 4.56
CA GLY A 130 -6.32 -27.97 4.15
C GLY A 130 -6.31 -28.77 2.85
N GLU A 131 -7.45 -29.40 2.55
CA GLU A 131 -7.68 -30.17 1.32
C GLU A 131 -8.57 -29.36 0.37
N PRO A 132 -8.11 -29.04 -0.86
CA PRO A 132 -8.92 -28.28 -1.82
C PRO A 132 -10.28 -28.93 -2.09
N ALA A 133 -11.32 -28.10 -2.23
CA ALA A 133 -12.64 -28.58 -2.60
C ALA A 133 -12.61 -29.32 -3.96
N PRO A 134 -13.47 -30.34 -4.17
CA PRO A 134 -13.57 -31.02 -5.44
C PRO A 134 -13.85 -30.06 -6.60
N ARG A 135 -13.24 -30.31 -7.76
CA ARG A 135 -13.49 -29.52 -8.98
C ARG A 135 -14.94 -29.69 -9.46
N GLY A 136 -15.46 -28.67 -10.15
CA GLY A 136 -16.77 -28.73 -10.81
C GLY A 136 -17.92 -28.05 -10.07
N GLY A 137 -17.63 -27.32 -8.99
CA GLY A 137 -18.60 -26.43 -8.32
C GLY A 137 -18.98 -25.22 -9.18
N LYS A 138 -20.08 -24.56 -8.81
CA LYS A 138 -20.49 -23.29 -9.42
C LYS A 138 -19.55 -22.17 -8.99
N PRO A 139 -19.32 -21.15 -9.83
CA PRO A 139 -18.53 -19.99 -9.46
C PRO A 139 -19.30 -19.07 -8.49
N HIS A 140 -18.56 -18.32 -7.67
CA HIS A 140 -19.15 -17.48 -6.62
C HIS A 140 -20.18 -16.46 -7.12
N TRP A 141 -20.05 -15.92 -8.34
CA TRP A 141 -21.04 -14.99 -8.88
C TRP A 141 -22.38 -15.64 -9.22
N GLU A 142 -22.39 -16.91 -9.65
CA GLU A 142 -23.63 -17.67 -9.88
C GLU A 142 -24.27 -18.08 -8.57
N ILE A 143 -23.46 -18.52 -7.60
CA ILE A 143 -23.92 -18.85 -6.25
C ILE A 143 -24.53 -17.63 -5.59
N GLY A 144 -23.82 -16.51 -5.59
CA GLY A 144 -24.26 -15.27 -4.97
C GLY A 144 -25.56 -14.72 -5.57
N ALA A 145 -25.69 -14.81 -6.91
CA ALA A 145 -26.93 -14.43 -7.60
C ALA A 145 -28.09 -15.37 -7.26
N ALA A 146 -27.88 -16.70 -7.29
CA ALA A 146 -28.91 -17.69 -6.99
C ALA A 146 -29.42 -17.60 -5.53
N LEU A 147 -28.53 -17.23 -4.60
CA LEU A 147 -28.88 -16.99 -3.20
C LEU A 147 -29.51 -15.60 -2.96
N GLY A 148 -29.53 -14.72 -3.97
CA GLY A 148 -30.02 -13.35 -3.83
C GLY A 148 -29.17 -12.48 -2.89
N ILE A 149 -27.89 -12.80 -2.73
CA ILE A 149 -26.96 -12.12 -1.81
C ILE A 149 -25.95 -11.22 -2.51
N LEU A 150 -25.76 -11.39 -3.82
CA LEU A 150 -24.84 -10.61 -4.65
C LEU A 150 -25.53 -10.14 -5.92
N ASP A 151 -25.55 -8.83 -6.10
CA ASP A 151 -26.20 -8.15 -7.22
C ASP A 151 -25.19 -7.28 -7.97
N LEU A 152 -24.60 -7.87 -9.01
CA LEU A 152 -23.63 -7.19 -9.87
C LEU A 152 -24.31 -6.26 -10.89
N GLU A 153 -25.56 -6.53 -11.24
CA GLU A 153 -26.29 -5.73 -12.23
C GLU A 153 -26.68 -4.36 -11.64
N ARG A 154 -27.25 -4.34 -10.44
CA ARG A 154 -27.54 -3.08 -9.74
C ARG A 154 -26.26 -2.34 -9.39
N GLY A 155 -25.17 -3.05 -9.08
CA GLY A 155 -23.84 -2.48 -8.93
C GLY A 155 -23.37 -1.73 -10.18
N ALA A 156 -23.40 -2.40 -11.33
CA ALA A 156 -23.06 -1.81 -12.62
C ALA A 156 -23.93 -0.60 -12.97
N LYS A 157 -25.22 -0.65 -12.65
CA LYS A 157 -26.15 0.47 -12.84
C LYS A 157 -25.79 1.69 -11.99
N LEU A 158 -25.29 1.50 -10.77
CA LEU A 158 -24.99 2.58 -9.83
C LEU A 158 -23.63 3.25 -10.08
N ALA A 159 -22.59 2.46 -10.35
CA ALA A 159 -21.21 2.95 -10.36
C ALA A 159 -20.35 2.42 -11.53
N GLY A 160 -20.93 1.64 -12.45
CA GLY A 160 -20.20 0.93 -13.50
C GLY A 160 -19.68 -0.45 -13.06
N SER A 161 -19.01 -1.15 -13.96
CA SER A 161 -18.48 -2.51 -13.69
C SER A 161 -17.51 -2.50 -12.50
N GLY A 162 -17.42 -3.61 -11.76
CA GLY A 162 -16.46 -3.75 -10.66
C GLY A 162 -16.93 -3.14 -9.32
N PHE A 163 -18.22 -2.84 -9.18
CA PHE A 163 -18.83 -2.38 -7.93
C PHE A 163 -19.94 -3.34 -7.49
N PRO A 164 -19.66 -4.35 -6.65
CA PRO A 164 -20.67 -5.32 -6.24
C PRO A 164 -21.66 -4.71 -5.23
N VAL A 165 -22.94 -5.07 -5.32
CA VAL A 165 -23.94 -4.80 -4.27
C VAL A 165 -24.24 -6.09 -3.53
N PHE A 166 -23.97 -6.11 -2.21
CA PHE A 166 -24.37 -7.22 -1.35
C PHE A 166 -25.76 -6.97 -0.75
N VAL A 167 -26.61 -7.99 -0.75
CA VAL A 167 -28.03 -7.87 -0.35
C VAL A 167 -28.36 -8.86 0.76
N GLY A 168 -29.16 -8.43 1.74
CA GLY A 168 -29.69 -9.30 2.80
C GLY A 168 -28.60 -10.08 3.53
N ALA A 169 -28.62 -11.42 3.40
CA ALA A 169 -27.63 -12.29 4.03
C ALA A 169 -26.20 -12.05 3.52
N GLY A 170 -26.00 -11.56 2.29
CA GLY A 170 -24.69 -11.16 1.77
C GLY A 170 -24.12 -9.95 2.49
N ALA A 171 -24.95 -8.94 2.75
CA ALA A 171 -24.52 -7.77 3.53
C ALA A 171 -24.21 -8.15 4.98
N LYS A 172 -24.98 -9.07 5.57
CA LYS A 172 -24.66 -9.65 6.89
C LYS A 172 -23.34 -10.42 6.87
N LEU A 173 -23.05 -11.18 5.80
CA LEU A 173 -21.80 -11.90 5.63
C LEU A 173 -20.59 -10.96 5.57
N VAL A 174 -20.67 -9.88 4.77
CA VAL A 174 -19.62 -8.85 4.69
C VAL A 174 -19.31 -8.30 6.07
N ARG A 175 -20.32 -7.77 6.78
CA ARG A 175 -20.15 -7.23 8.13
C ARG A 175 -19.66 -8.29 9.13
N GLY A 176 -20.17 -9.51 9.03
CA GLY A 176 -19.77 -10.60 9.90
C GLY A 176 -18.29 -10.97 9.75
N LEU A 177 -17.77 -10.95 8.52
CA LEU A 177 -16.34 -11.15 8.26
C LEU A 177 -15.47 -10.02 8.79
N ILE A 178 -15.90 -8.76 8.65
CA ILE A 178 -15.20 -7.61 9.23
C ILE A 178 -15.03 -7.80 10.74
N ASN A 179 -16.15 -8.02 11.44
CA ASN A 179 -16.16 -8.16 12.90
C ASN A 179 -15.35 -9.38 13.35
N PHE A 180 -15.52 -10.53 12.67
CA PHE A 180 -14.75 -11.74 12.99
C PHE A 180 -13.23 -11.52 12.90
N MET A 181 -12.75 -10.84 11.86
CA MET A 181 -11.33 -10.59 11.67
C MET A 181 -10.79 -9.58 12.70
N LEU A 182 -11.54 -8.50 12.96
CA LEU A 182 -11.16 -7.51 13.97
C LEU A 182 -11.12 -8.12 15.38
N ASP A 183 -12.16 -8.84 15.79
CA ASP A 183 -12.23 -9.51 17.10
C ASP A 183 -11.12 -10.54 17.27
N LEU A 184 -10.79 -11.28 16.21
CA LEU A 184 -9.67 -12.20 16.23
C LEU A 184 -8.34 -11.47 16.48
N HIS A 185 -8.06 -10.42 15.71
CA HIS A 185 -6.77 -9.76 15.77
C HIS A 185 -6.58 -8.94 17.05
N THR A 186 -7.66 -8.34 17.56
CA THR A 186 -7.65 -7.57 18.80
C THR A 186 -7.68 -8.47 20.04
N GLY A 187 -8.51 -9.51 20.03
CA GLY A 187 -8.71 -10.39 21.16
C GLY A 187 -7.58 -11.41 21.36
N GLU A 188 -6.99 -11.91 20.27
CA GLU A 188 -6.03 -13.01 20.35
C GLU A 188 -4.61 -12.65 19.87
N HIS A 189 -4.48 -11.79 18.86
CA HIS A 189 -3.17 -11.50 18.25
C HIS A 189 -2.52 -10.20 18.77
N GLY A 190 -3.16 -9.51 19.71
CA GLY A 190 -2.63 -8.34 20.41
C GLY A 190 -2.49 -7.08 19.55
N TYR A 191 -3.33 -6.92 18.52
CA TYR A 191 -3.39 -5.69 17.74
C TYR A 191 -4.30 -4.65 18.41
N VAL A 192 -3.93 -3.38 18.29
CA VAL A 192 -4.80 -2.26 18.65
C VAL A 192 -5.67 -1.93 17.43
N GLU A 193 -6.99 -1.91 17.62
CA GLU A 193 -7.90 -1.49 16.56
C GLU A 193 -7.88 0.03 16.38
N VAL A 194 -7.84 0.47 15.13
CA VAL A 194 -7.93 1.89 14.75
C VAL A 194 -8.87 2.06 13.56
N GLU A 195 -9.62 3.16 13.55
CA GLU A 195 -10.45 3.60 12.42
C GLU A 195 -9.78 4.82 11.76
N PRO A 196 -9.01 4.63 10.67
CA PRO A 196 -8.32 5.74 10.02
C PRO A 196 -9.25 6.51 9.04
N PRO A 197 -8.88 7.75 8.65
CA PRO A 197 -9.52 8.41 7.51
C PRO A 197 -9.40 7.59 6.22
N PHE A 198 -10.48 7.53 5.42
CA PHE A 198 -10.48 6.84 4.12
C PHE A 198 -10.07 7.74 2.94
N VAL A 199 -9.87 9.02 3.23
CA VAL A 199 -9.41 10.04 2.29
C VAL A 199 -8.16 10.68 2.91
N VAL A 200 -7.03 10.66 2.19
CA VAL A 200 -5.72 11.05 2.72
C VAL A 200 -5.00 12.05 1.82
N LYS A 201 -4.05 12.79 2.38
CA LYS A 201 -3.21 13.72 1.61
C LYS A 201 -2.20 12.96 0.76
N ARG A 202 -1.72 13.60 -0.32
CA ARG A 202 -0.65 13.09 -1.21
C ARG A 202 0.52 12.51 -0.46
N GLU A 203 1.04 13.26 0.52
CA GLU A 203 2.25 12.85 1.22
C GLU A 203 2.00 11.51 1.92
N THR A 204 0.79 11.24 2.42
CA THR A 204 0.39 9.95 3.05
C THR A 204 0.60 8.79 2.08
N MET A 205 0.14 8.96 0.83
CA MET A 205 0.30 7.97 -0.23
C MET A 205 1.75 7.81 -0.69
N GLU A 206 2.55 8.89 -0.66
CA GLU A 206 3.99 8.83 -0.98
C GLU A 206 4.77 8.05 0.10
N GLY A 207 4.44 8.27 1.37
CA GLY A 207 5.14 7.65 2.51
C GLY A 207 5.05 6.12 2.52
N THR A 208 3.97 5.56 1.98
CA THR A 208 3.79 4.11 1.83
C THR A 208 4.07 3.61 0.42
N GLY A 209 4.56 4.44 -0.50
CA GLY A 209 5.04 4.04 -1.82
C GLY A 209 3.98 3.85 -2.91
N GLN A 210 2.74 4.29 -2.68
CA GLN A 210 1.68 4.29 -3.70
C GLN A 210 1.93 5.41 -4.70
N LEU A 211 2.25 6.60 -4.22
CA LEU A 211 2.65 7.71 -5.08
C LEU A 211 4.19 7.84 -5.16
N PRO A 212 4.72 8.32 -6.30
CA PRO A 212 4.01 8.74 -7.52
C PRO A 212 3.66 7.59 -8.48
N LYS A 213 4.19 6.38 -8.27
CA LYS A 213 4.18 5.31 -9.29
C LYS A 213 2.78 4.76 -9.63
N LEU A 214 1.87 4.73 -8.67
CA LEU A 214 0.51 4.21 -8.83
C LEU A 214 -0.55 5.32 -8.82
N GLU A 215 -0.18 6.56 -9.18
CA GLU A 215 -1.14 7.68 -9.20
C GLU A 215 -2.33 7.42 -10.13
N ASP A 216 -2.07 6.84 -11.31
CA ASP A 216 -3.11 6.47 -12.26
C ASP A 216 -4.05 5.38 -11.73
N ASP A 217 -3.61 4.58 -10.74
CA ASP A 217 -4.43 3.54 -10.11
C ASP A 217 -5.21 4.05 -8.88
N ALA A 218 -4.98 5.28 -8.44
CA ALA A 218 -5.63 5.88 -7.29
C ALA A 218 -6.85 6.75 -7.70
N TYR A 219 -7.92 6.69 -6.91
CA TYR A 219 -8.99 7.68 -7.03
C TYR A 219 -8.58 8.96 -6.29
N LYS A 220 -8.63 10.09 -7.00
CA LYS A 220 -8.24 11.42 -6.51
C LYS A 220 -9.42 12.39 -6.55
N THR A 221 -9.54 13.20 -5.51
CA THR A 221 -10.43 14.35 -5.42
C THR A 221 -9.66 15.58 -5.93
N ALA A 222 -10.00 16.06 -7.13
CA ALA A 222 -9.24 17.12 -7.80
C ALA A 222 -9.20 18.47 -7.04
N PRO A 223 -10.28 18.94 -6.39
CA PRO A 223 -10.27 20.23 -5.70
C PRO A 223 -9.31 20.29 -4.49
N ASP A 224 -9.17 19.17 -3.77
CA ASP A 224 -8.49 19.14 -2.47
C ASP A 224 -7.14 18.39 -2.50
N ASP A 225 -6.75 17.80 -3.65
CA ASP A 225 -5.61 16.88 -3.81
C ASP A 225 -5.59 15.76 -2.75
N LEU A 226 -6.77 15.24 -2.41
CA LEU A 226 -6.91 14.09 -1.51
C LEU A 226 -7.21 12.81 -2.29
N PHE A 227 -6.78 11.69 -1.74
CA PHE A 227 -6.85 10.38 -2.37
C PHE A 227 -7.70 9.43 -1.54
N LEU A 228 -8.57 8.66 -2.19
CA LEU A 228 -9.23 7.52 -1.55
C LEU A 228 -8.18 6.42 -1.32
N VAL A 229 -8.17 5.86 -0.11
CA VAL A 229 -7.14 4.88 0.28
C VAL A 229 -7.32 3.55 -0.47
N PRO A 230 -6.24 2.98 -1.07
CA PRO A 230 -6.29 1.66 -1.71
C PRO A 230 -6.14 0.50 -0.72
N THR A 231 -5.88 0.82 0.55
CA THR A 231 -5.65 -0.08 1.68
C THR A 231 -5.48 0.73 2.97
N ALA A 232 -5.89 0.18 4.13
CA ALA A 232 -5.63 0.78 5.44
C ALA A 232 -4.13 0.91 5.77
N GLU A 233 -3.26 0.14 5.11
CA GLU A 233 -1.79 0.29 5.20
C GLU A 233 -1.37 1.75 5.05
N VAL A 234 -1.97 2.48 4.10
CA VAL A 234 -1.62 3.87 3.81
C VAL A 234 -1.80 4.76 5.04
N PRO A 235 -3.01 4.94 5.60
CA PRO A 235 -3.16 5.80 6.76
C PRO A 235 -2.56 5.20 8.04
N VAL A 236 -2.64 3.87 8.25
CA VAL A 236 -2.19 3.25 9.51
C VAL A 236 -0.67 3.31 9.67
N THR A 237 0.10 3.04 8.59
CA THR A 237 1.56 3.16 8.64
C THR A 237 2.00 4.61 8.89
N ASN A 238 1.20 5.57 8.45
CA ASN A 238 1.48 6.99 8.60
C ASN A 238 0.99 7.61 9.91
N LEU A 239 0.39 6.84 10.82
CA LEU A 239 0.04 7.31 12.16
C LEU A 239 1.26 7.84 12.93
N HIS A 240 2.44 7.29 12.65
CA HIS A 240 3.71 7.66 13.30
C HIS A 240 4.67 8.40 12.37
N ARG A 241 4.16 9.02 11.30
CA ARG A 241 4.98 9.84 10.41
C ARG A 241 5.55 11.04 11.18
N ASP A 242 6.82 11.36 10.92
CA ASP A 242 7.54 12.48 11.52
C ASP A 242 7.63 12.38 13.06
N GLU A 243 7.48 11.17 13.61
CA GLU A 243 7.63 10.87 15.03
C GLU A 243 8.92 10.10 15.34
N ILE A 244 9.45 10.28 16.55
CA ILE A 244 10.50 9.42 17.11
C ILE A 244 9.84 8.52 18.17
N LEU A 245 9.70 7.24 17.86
CA LEU A 245 9.11 6.26 18.78
C LEU A 245 10.11 5.84 19.86
N ASP A 246 9.61 5.68 21.09
CA ASP A 246 10.35 5.01 22.16
C ASP A 246 10.48 3.51 21.84
N GLY A 247 11.72 3.07 21.59
CA GLY A 247 12.02 1.68 21.23
C GLY A 247 11.60 0.64 22.27
N THR A 248 11.39 1.05 23.53
CA THR A 248 10.88 0.15 24.58
C THR A 248 9.41 -0.22 24.39
N ARG A 249 8.66 0.57 23.61
CA ARG A 249 7.26 0.31 23.24
C ARG A 249 7.11 -0.59 22.02
N LEU A 250 8.20 -0.93 21.32
CA LEU A 250 8.19 -1.80 20.15
C LEU A 250 8.27 -3.28 20.56
N PRO A 251 7.55 -4.19 19.86
CA PRO A 251 6.73 -3.92 18.66
C PRO A 251 5.35 -3.33 18.95
N LEU A 252 4.85 -2.49 18.04
CA LEU A 252 3.46 -2.01 18.02
C LEU A 252 2.70 -2.73 16.89
N GLY A 253 1.47 -3.17 17.15
CA GLY A 253 0.59 -3.77 16.16
C GLY A 253 -0.73 -3.04 16.07
N TYR A 254 -1.12 -2.65 14.86
CA TYR A 254 -2.43 -2.04 14.57
C TYR A 254 -3.24 -2.89 13.59
N THR A 255 -4.55 -2.95 13.80
CA THR A 255 -5.50 -3.51 12.84
C THR A 255 -6.58 -2.49 12.53
N ALA A 256 -7.06 -2.49 11.29
CA ALA A 256 -8.06 -1.54 10.84
C ALA A 256 -8.93 -2.16 9.75
N TYR A 257 -10.23 -1.91 9.83
CA TYR A 257 -11.13 -2.06 8.70
C TYR A 257 -11.16 -0.77 7.86
N THR A 258 -11.07 -0.91 6.54
CA THR A 258 -11.36 0.21 5.62
C THR A 258 -12.05 -0.28 4.34
N PRO A 259 -12.99 0.48 3.76
CA PRO A 259 -13.27 0.38 2.34
C PRO A 259 -12.02 0.83 1.55
N CYS A 260 -11.58 -0.01 0.62
CA CYS A 260 -10.38 0.18 -0.18
C CYS A 260 -10.78 0.48 -1.63
N PHE A 261 -10.11 1.45 -2.25
CA PHE A 261 -10.43 1.94 -3.58
C PHE A 261 -9.26 1.80 -4.55
N ARG A 262 -9.46 1.13 -5.68
CA ARG A 262 -8.46 0.97 -6.76
C ARG A 262 -9.11 1.19 -8.11
N ARG A 263 -8.46 1.95 -8.99
CA ARG A 263 -8.97 2.17 -10.35
C ARG A 263 -8.77 0.95 -11.24
N GLU A 264 -7.91 0.01 -10.83
CA GLU A 264 -7.54 -1.18 -11.61
C GLU A 264 -7.10 -0.79 -13.04
N ALA A 265 -6.40 0.34 -13.14
CA ALA A 265 -5.98 0.95 -14.39
C ALA A 265 -4.89 0.07 -15.02
N GLY A 266 -5.27 -0.74 -16.02
CA GLY A 266 -4.38 -1.69 -16.69
C GLY A 266 -4.82 -3.15 -16.60
N ALA A 267 -5.87 -3.46 -15.83
CA ALA A 267 -6.43 -4.80 -15.73
C ALA A 267 -7.60 -5.07 -16.70
N ALA A 268 -7.76 -4.25 -17.73
CA ALA A 268 -8.87 -4.33 -18.67
C ALA A 268 -9.03 -5.77 -19.24
N GLY A 269 -10.19 -6.37 -19.01
CA GLY A 269 -10.53 -7.71 -19.52
C GLY A 269 -10.05 -8.90 -18.68
N ARG A 270 -9.33 -8.70 -17.56
CA ARG A 270 -8.90 -9.80 -16.67
C ARG A 270 -9.79 -9.88 -15.42
N ASP A 271 -10.24 -11.08 -15.07
CA ASP A 271 -11.06 -11.36 -13.87
C ASP A 271 -12.29 -10.44 -13.72
N THR A 272 -12.91 -10.06 -14.83
CA THR A 272 -13.94 -9.01 -14.89
C THR A 272 -15.28 -9.41 -14.29
N ARG A 273 -15.48 -10.70 -13.98
CA ARG A 273 -16.74 -11.23 -13.46
C ARG A 273 -16.57 -11.64 -12.00
N GLY A 274 -17.48 -11.19 -11.15
CA GLY A 274 -17.52 -11.55 -9.74
C GLY A 274 -16.77 -10.59 -8.84
N LEU A 275 -16.00 -11.15 -7.89
CA LEU A 275 -15.47 -10.45 -6.71
C LEU A 275 -13.93 -10.40 -6.65
N LEU A 276 -13.22 -11.07 -7.56
CA LEU A 276 -11.76 -11.21 -7.47
C LEU A 276 -11.00 -9.91 -7.75
N ARG A 277 -11.57 -9.06 -8.61
CA ARG A 277 -11.06 -7.75 -8.99
C ARG A 277 -12.22 -6.75 -9.10
N VAL A 278 -12.25 -5.79 -8.19
CA VAL A 278 -13.32 -4.80 -8.03
C VAL A 278 -12.69 -3.45 -7.64
N HIS A 279 -13.38 -2.34 -7.93
CA HIS A 279 -12.88 -1.00 -7.65
C HIS A 279 -13.01 -0.61 -6.18
N GLN A 280 -14.03 -1.14 -5.51
CA GLN A 280 -14.26 -0.97 -4.09
C GLN A 280 -14.32 -2.33 -3.41
N PHE A 281 -13.53 -2.51 -2.36
CA PHE A 281 -13.56 -3.72 -1.56
C PHE A 281 -13.25 -3.46 -0.09
N ASP A 282 -13.82 -4.28 0.78
CA ASP A 282 -13.54 -4.25 2.20
C ASP A 282 -12.27 -5.04 2.53
N LYS A 283 -11.48 -4.54 3.48
CA LYS A 283 -10.29 -5.24 3.98
C LYS A 283 -10.07 -4.94 5.46
N VAL A 284 -9.70 -5.97 6.22
CA VAL A 284 -9.08 -5.82 7.55
C VAL A 284 -7.58 -5.97 7.37
N GLU A 285 -6.84 -4.95 7.79
CA GLU A 285 -5.40 -4.83 7.59
C GLU A 285 -4.63 -5.11 8.88
N LEU A 286 -3.40 -5.60 8.74
CA LEU A 286 -2.45 -5.75 9.83
C LEU A 286 -1.21 -4.90 9.53
N VAL A 287 -0.84 -4.02 10.47
CA VAL A 287 0.37 -3.19 10.38
C VAL A 287 1.19 -3.39 11.65
N ARG A 288 2.51 -3.53 11.48
CA ARG A 288 3.46 -3.74 12.58
C ARG A 288 4.61 -2.73 12.48
N PHE A 289 4.90 -2.07 13.60
CA PHE A 289 6.14 -1.31 13.78
C PHE A 289 7.06 -2.14 14.67
N ALA A 290 8.25 -2.43 14.19
CA ALA A 290 9.19 -3.33 14.85
C ALA A 290 10.61 -2.79 14.80
N ARG A 291 11.47 -3.29 15.69
CA ARG A 291 12.90 -3.02 15.60
C ARG A 291 13.47 -3.74 14.37
N PRO A 292 14.51 -3.21 13.71
CA PRO A 292 15.08 -3.85 12.51
C PRO A 292 15.49 -5.31 12.73
N ALA A 293 16.02 -5.65 13.91
CA ALA A 293 16.43 -7.02 14.26
C ALA A 293 15.26 -8.00 14.45
N GLU A 294 14.04 -7.49 14.66
CA GLU A 294 12.83 -8.28 14.93
C GLU A 294 11.93 -8.38 13.69
N SER A 295 12.22 -7.64 12.62
CA SER A 295 11.33 -7.50 11.45
C SER A 295 11.00 -8.82 10.77
N ALA A 296 11.98 -9.71 10.61
CA ALA A 296 11.78 -11.04 10.03
C ALA A 296 10.83 -11.91 10.87
N ALA A 297 10.97 -11.85 12.20
CA ALA A 297 10.08 -12.57 13.11
C ALA A 297 8.66 -11.98 13.07
N GLU A 298 8.52 -10.66 13.06
CA GLU A 298 7.20 -10.00 12.93
C GLU A 298 6.54 -10.29 11.58
N HIS A 299 7.30 -10.42 10.50
CA HIS A 299 6.78 -10.82 9.19
C HIS A 299 6.17 -12.24 9.21
N GLU A 300 6.88 -13.22 9.80
CA GLU A 300 6.34 -14.57 9.97
C GLU A 300 5.12 -14.59 10.90
N ARG A 301 5.14 -13.84 12.01
CA ARG A 301 3.97 -13.72 12.90
C ARG A 301 2.76 -13.16 12.17
N MET A 302 2.95 -12.08 11.41
CA MET A 302 1.89 -11.43 10.67
C MET A 302 1.30 -12.34 9.58
N THR A 303 2.16 -13.13 8.92
CA THR A 303 1.73 -14.19 7.99
C THR A 303 0.88 -15.24 8.70
N ALA A 304 1.33 -15.75 9.86
CA ALA A 304 0.58 -16.71 10.66
C ALA A 304 -0.77 -16.17 11.15
N HIS A 305 -0.86 -14.88 11.46
CA HIS A 305 -2.12 -14.24 11.85
C HIS A 305 -3.13 -14.19 10.69
N ALA A 306 -2.68 -13.96 9.45
CA ALA A 306 -3.53 -14.05 8.27
C ALA A 306 -3.93 -15.50 7.96
N GLU A 307 -3.01 -16.46 8.14
CA GLU A 307 -3.31 -17.89 8.05
C GLU A 307 -4.42 -18.30 9.02
N ALA A 308 -4.37 -17.84 10.27
CA ALA A 308 -5.36 -18.16 11.30
C ALA A 308 -6.79 -17.75 10.92
N VAL A 309 -6.96 -16.70 10.11
CA VAL A 309 -8.25 -16.31 9.53
C VAL A 309 -8.74 -17.40 8.56
N LEU A 310 -7.89 -17.78 7.59
CA LEU A 310 -8.23 -18.80 6.60
C LEU A 310 -8.52 -20.16 7.23
N GLN A 311 -7.73 -20.55 8.24
CA GLN A 311 -7.91 -21.81 8.97
C GLN A 311 -9.25 -21.86 9.71
N ARG A 312 -9.63 -20.80 10.42
CA ARG A 312 -10.94 -20.70 11.11
C ARG A 312 -12.13 -20.64 10.16
N LEU A 313 -11.90 -20.13 8.95
CA LEU A 313 -12.89 -20.14 7.86
C LEU A 313 -12.89 -21.45 7.07
N GLU A 314 -12.04 -22.41 7.46
CA GLU A 314 -11.94 -23.72 6.81
C GLU A 314 -11.65 -23.59 5.31
N LEU A 315 -10.80 -22.63 4.94
CA LEU A 315 -10.42 -22.35 3.56
C LEU A 315 -9.03 -22.93 3.27
N PRO A 316 -8.90 -23.95 2.41
CA PRO A 316 -7.60 -24.47 1.99
C PRO A 316 -6.76 -23.40 1.29
N TYR A 317 -5.47 -23.33 1.59
CA TYR A 317 -4.57 -22.34 1.01
C TYR A 317 -3.14 -22.87 0.84
N ARG A 318 -2.35 -22.08 0.11
CA ARG A 318 -0.90 -22.24 -0.01
C ARG A 318 -0.22 -20.89 0.21
N ILE A 319 0.97 -20.92 0.78
CA ILE A 319 1.83 -19.77 0.92
C ILE A 319 2.92 -19.87 -0.12
N ALA A 320 3.12 -18.78 -0.87
CA ALA A 320 4.17 -18.67 -1.86
C ALA A 320 5.18 -17.61 -1.42
N LEU A 321 6.47 -17.94 -1.49
CA LEU A 321 7.56 -16.98 -1.49
C LEU A 321 7.71 -16.45 -2.90
N LEU A 322 7.60 -15.13 -3.06
CA LEU A 322 7.66 -14.49 -4.37
C LEU A 322 9.10 -14.40 -4.88
N ALA A 323 9.26 -14.62 -6.19
CA ALA A 323 10.52 -14.35 -6.87
C ALA A 323 10.78 -12.84 -6.95
N ALA A 324 12.05 -12.45 -7.01
CA ALA A 324 12.47 -11.05 -7.01
C ALA A 324 11.82 -10.21 -8.14
N GLY A 325 11.57 -10.82 -9.30
CA GLY A 325 10.88 -10.18 -10.44
C GLY A 325 9.35 -10.10 -10.30
N ASP A 326 8.75 -10.83 -9.36
CA ASP A 326 7.31 -10.77 -9.04
C ASP A 326 7.01 -9.88 -7.83
N LEU A 327 8.02 -9.27 -7.22
CA LEU A 327 7.82 -8.33 -6.13
C LEU A 327 7.06 -7.09 -6.59
N VAL A 328 6.02 -6.74 -5.84
CA VAL A 328 5.37 -5.43 -5.94
C VAL A 328 6.21 -4.34 -5.22
N HIS A 329 5.71 -3.11 -5.12
CA HIS A 329 6.51 -1.99 -4.59
C HIS A 329 6.43 -1.82 -3.07
N THR A 330 5.33 -2.25 -2.44
CA THR A 330 5.05 -2.03 -1.02
C THR A 330 4.68 -3.36 -0.38
N LEU A 331 5.06 -3.56 0.88
CA LEU A 331 4.88 -4.83 1.60
C LEU A 331 4.13 -4.55 2.91
N ASN A 332 2.99 -5.20 3.02
CA ASN A 332 2.03 -5.19 4.11
C ASN A 332 1.34 -6.55 4.12
N ALA A 333 0.85 -7.03 5.26
CA ALA A 333 -0.02 -8.20 5.25
C ALA A 333 -1.48 -7.77 5.28
N SER A 334 -2.23 -8.34 4.33
CA SER A 334 -3.68 -8.32 4.42
C SER A 334 -4.11 -9.30 5.51
N GLY A 335 -4.94 -8.86 6.47
CA GLY A 335 -5.65 -9.76 7.40
C GLY A 335 -6.60 -10.70 6.65
N VAL A 336 -7.12 -10.24 5.50
CA VAL A 336 -7.40 -10.91 4.21
C VAL A 336 -8.38 -10.00 3.43
N PRO A 337 -8.34 -9.91 2.08
CA PRO A 337 -9.30 -9.10 1.33
C PRO A 337 -10.69 -9.76 1.26
N LEU A 338 -11.73 -9.07 1.74
CA LEU A 338 -13.04 -9.68 1.98
C LEU A 338 -13.72 -10.22 0.72
N PRO A 339 -13.72 -9.54 -0.46
CA PRO A 339 -14.39 -10.09 -1.64
C PRO A 339 -13.80 -11.43 -2.10
N ARG A 340 -12.48 -11.60 -1.96
CA ARG A 340 -11.82 -12.88 -2.27
C ARG A 340 -12.13 -13.94 -1.22
N THR A 341 -12.19 -13.56 0.05
CA THR A 341 -12.63 -14.45 1.14
C THR A 341 -14.07 -14.91 0.94
N ILE A 342 -14.98 -14.01 0.55
CA ILE A 342 -16.38 -14.35 0.23
C ILE A 342 -16.44 -15.28 -0.98
N ALA A 343 -15.71 -14.98 -2.05
CA ALA A 343 -15.64 -15.88 -3.21
C ALA A 343 -15.18 -17.28 -2.82
N ALA A 344 -14.11 -17.38 -2.03
CA ALA A 344 -13.57 -18.65 -1.54
C ALA A 344 -14.57 -19.39 -0.64
N LEU A 345 -15.27 -18.70 0.27
CA LEU A 345 -16.30 -19.28 1.13
C LEU A 345 -17.46 -19.86 0.31
N LEU A 346 -17.97 -19.09 -0.66
CA LEU A 346 -19.06 -19.52 -1.52
C LEU A 346 -18.65 -20.75 -2.34
N GLU A 347 -17.45 -20.74 -2.93
CA GLU A 347 -17.00 -21.83 -3.81
C GLU A 347 -16.61 -23.09 -3.05
N THR A 348 -16.01 -22.95 -1.86
CA THR A 348 -15.52 -24.07 -1.04
C THR A 348 -16.66 -24.76 -0.31
N HIS A 349 -17.61 -24.01 0.24
CA HIS A 349 -18.64 -24.54 1.14
C HIS A 349 -20.02 -24.70 0.48
N GLN A 350 -20.09 -24.58 -0.84
CA GLN A 350 -21.32 -24.85 -1.59
C GLN A 350 -21.79 -26.31 -1.45
N GLN A 351 -23.10 -26.48 -1.40
CA GLN A 351 -23.76 -27.78 -1.30
C GLN A 351 -24.47 -28.12 -2.61
N ALA A 352 -24.70 -29.41 -2.87
CA ALA A 352 -25.41 -29.87 -4.08
C ALA A 352 -26.81 -29.23 -4.23
N ALA A 353 -27.47 -28.91 -3.12
CA ALA A 353 -28.77 -28.24 -3.08
C ALA A 353 -28.72 -26.72 -3.35
N GLY A 354 -27.54 -26.15 -3.62
CA GLY A 354 -27.35 -24.73 -3.94
C GLY A 354 -27.19 -23.79 -2.73
N SER A 355 -27.31 -24.30 -1.51
CA SER A 355 -26.97 -23.55 -0.29
C SER A 355 -25.46 -23.51 -0.04
N VAL A 356 -24.99 -22.59 0.80
CA VAL A 356 -23.60 -22.54 1.28
C VAL A 356 -23.57 -22.68 2.78
N THR A 357 -22.82 -23.65 3.30
CA THR A 357 -22.62 -23.81 4.76
C THR A 357 -21.59 -22.77 5.21
N LEU A 358 -21.85 -22.08 6.32
CA LEU A 358 -20.90 -21.13 6.90
C LEU A 358 -19.99 -21.85 7.91
N PRO A 359 -18.68 -21.56 7.93
CA PRO A 359 -17.78 -22.07 8.95
C PRO A 359 -18.28 -21.73 10.35
N ARG A 360 -18.04 -22.63 11.30
CA ARG A 360 -18.56 -22.48 12.67
C ARG A 360 -18.08 -21.19 13.34
N ALA A 361 -16.85 -20.76 13.05
CA ALA A 361 -16.29 -19.52 13.58
C ALA A 361 -17.05 -18.26 13.12
N LEU A 362 -17.68 -18.31 11.95
CA LEU A 362 -18.35 -17.17 11.33
C LEU A 362 -19.85 -17.10 11.65
N ALA A 363 -20.47 -18.24 11.95
CA ALA A 363 -21.91 -18.34 12.22
C ALA A 363 -22.42 -17.36 13.31
N PRO A 364 -21.72 -17.14 14.45
CA PRO A 364 -22.15 -16.17 15.46
C PRO A 364 -22.22 -14.73 14.95
N TYR A 365 -21.36 -14.35 14.02
CA TYR A 365 -21.28 -13.00 13.47
C TYR A 365 -22.34 -12.73 12.39
N VAL A 366 -22.70 -13.76 11.63
CA VAL A 366 -23.73 -13.66 10.57
C VAL A 366 -25.14 -13.92 11.13
N GLY A 367 -25.23 -14.68 12.22
CA GLY A 367 -26.48 -15.09 12.87
C GLY A 367 -27.16 -16.28 12.17
N MET A 368 -26.41 -17.06 11.40
CA MET A 368 -26.90 -18.27 10.71
C MET A 368 -25.74 -19.20 10.38
N GLU A 369 -26.03 -20.49 10.22
CA GLU A 369 -25.04 -21.51 9.85
C GLU A 369 -25.04 -21.83 8.34
N ARG A 370 -26.04 -21.33 7.61
CA ARG A 370 -26.21 -21.63 6.18
C ARG A 370 -26.83 -20.45 5.45
N LEU A 371 -26.26 -20.13 4.30
CA LEU A 371 -26.87 -19.27 3.29
C LEU A 371 -27.78 -20.14 2.41
N GLY A 372 -29.08 -19.92 2.48
CA GLY A 372 -30.08 -20.58 1.65
C GLY A 372 -30.66 -19.64 0.60
N PRO A 373 -31.32 -20.18 -0.44
CA PRO A 373 -32.11 -19.35 -1.37
C PRO A 373 -33.10 -18.49 -0.59
N PRO A 374 -33.45 -17.30 -1.10
CA PRO A 374 -34.39 -16.43 -0.42
C PRO A 374 -35.70 -17.17 -0.16
N LEU A 375 -36.28 -16.98 1.04
CA LEU A 375 -37.63 -17.46 1.30
C LEU A 375 -38.53 -16.90 0.18
N PRO A 376 -39.40 -17.73 -0.43
CA PRO A 376 -40.36 -17.20 -1.39
C PRO A 376 -41.12 -16.04 -0.74
N PRO A 377 -41.46 -14.99 -1.50
CA PRO A 377 -42.27 -13.91 -0.96
C PRO A 377 -43.52 -14.52 -0.30
N PRO A 378 -43.98 -13.99 0.86
CA PRO A 378 -45.19 -14.49 1.48
C PRO A 378 -46.28 -14.52 0.42
N ALA A 379 -46.95 -15.67 0.28
CA ALA A 379 -48.00 -15.85 -0.71
C ALA A 379 -48.93 -14.64 -0.60
N ALA A 380 -49.07 -13.89 -1.70
CA ALA A 380 -50.00 -12.77 -1.74
C ALA A 380 -51.33 -13.34 -1.26
N SER A 381 -51.81 -12.86 -0.11
CA SER A 381 -53.11 -13.26 0.39
C SER A 381 -54.07 -12.92 -0.73
N SER A 382 -54.60 -13.95 -1.41
CA SER A 382 -55.80 -13.79 -2.19
C SER A 382 -56.86 -13.38 -1.18
N SER A 383 -57.01 -12.07 -1.00
CA SER A 383 -58.23 -11.51 -0.45
C SER A 383 -59.31 -11.87 -1.46
N GLY A 384 -59.83 -13.09 -1.32
CA GLY A 384 -61.16 -13.43 -1.78
C GLY A 384 -62.08 -12.44 -1.08
N ALA A 385 -62.49 -11.42 -1.82
CA ALA A 385 -63.70 -10.70 -1.49
C ALA A 385 -64.87 -11.46 -2.15
N PRO A 386 -66.00 -11.57 -1.45
CA PRO A 386 -67.05 -12.56 -1.68
C PRO A 386 -67.82 -12.41 -2.99
#